data_AF-A0A957NBA1-F1
#
_entry.id   AF-A0A957NBA1-F1
#
_cell.length_a   1.000
_cell.length_b   1.000
_cell.length_c   1.000
_cell.angle_alpha   90.00
_cell.angle_beta   90.00
_cell.angle_gamma   90.00
#
_symmetry.space_group_name_H-M   'P 1'
#
loop_
_entity.id
_entity.type
_entity.pdbx_description
1 polymer ?
#
loop_
_entity_poly.entity_id
_entity_poly.type
_entity_poly.pdbx_seq_one_letter_code
_entity_poly.pdbx_strand_id
1 'polypeptide(L)'
;ANNNNLLDLTEQWTYTCVSNISIDTTNVVTATANPVDNAGNDLPGNNATDTDDAEVDLVSPALTLAKTVYEGQNSGASCPGSELITVNVGTAITYCFVVTNTGDTYLDTIVISDTTLGIPPAAVVEAAGNTFPLAPNGTATFYYETTATASLVNTADATGTPTEPDGTPLDVNDVTSPPDTAEVELPPIMGAIGDYV
;
A
#
# COMPACT_ATOMS: atom_id res chain seq x y z
N ALA A 1 13.36 -39.58 -20.80
CA ALA A 1 14.09 -39.25 -22.02
C ALA A 1 15.06 -40.36 -22.37
N ASN A 2 15.11 -40.79 -23.64
CA ASN A 2 16.10 -41.78 -24.11
C ASN A 2 17.40 -41.11 -24.63
N ASN A 3 17.50 -39.78 -24.51
CA ASN A 3 18.65 -38.94 -24.85
C ASN A 3 19.17 -39.16 -26.29
N ASN A 4 18.28 -39.49 -27.23
CA ASN A 4 18.61 -39.64 -28.65
C ASN A 4 18.46 -38.32 -29.45
N ASN A 5 18.17 -37.20 -28.77
CA ASN A 5 17.87 -35.90 -29.34
C ASN A 5 16.66 -35.87 -30.31
N LEU A 6 15.75 -36.84 -30.21
CA LEU A 6 14.46 -36.86 -30.90
C LEU A 6 13.35 -36.80 -29.85
N LEU A 7 12.27 -36.06 -30.14
CA LEU A 7 11.09 -36.02 -29.29
C LEU A 7 10.09 -37.09 -29.77
N ASP A 8 10.07 -38.24 -29.10
CA ASP A 8 9.15 -39.33 -29.42
C ASP A 8 7.68 -38.99 -29.01
N LEU A 9 6.68 -39.67 -29.59
CA LEU A 9 5.23 -39.42 -29.38
C LEU A 9 4.73 -39.50 -27.91
N THR A 10 5.57 -39.96 -26.99
CA THR A 10 5.26 -40.04 -25.54
C THR A 10 6.35 -39.40 -24.68
N GLU A 11 7.31 -38.73 -25.30
CA GLU A 11 8.40 -38.07 -24.61
C GLU A 11 8.06 -36.61 -24.38
N GLN A 12 8.34 -36.15 -23.15
CA GLN A 12 8.17 -34.76 -22.77
C GLN A 12 9.53 -34.21 -22.35
N TRP A 13 9.90 -33.07 -22.93
CA TRP A 13 11.09 -32.33 -22.55
C TRP A 13 10.68 -31.06 -21.81
N THR A 14 11.28 -30.85 -20.64
CA THR A 14 11.07 -29.66 -19.84
C THR A 14 12.34 -28.84 -19.86
N TYR A 15 12.21 -27.58 -20.27
CA TYR A 15 13.30 -26.60 -20.23
C TYR A 15 12.98 -25.58 -19.14
N THR A 16 13.98 -25.23 -18.34
CA THR A 16 13.84 -24.23 -17.27
C THR A 16 14.95 -23.21 -17.40
N CYS A 17 14.57 -21.94 -17.42
CA CYS A 17 15.47 -20.80 -17.33
C CYS A 17 14.96 -19.90 -16.19
N VAL A 18 15.87 -19.37 -15.37
CA VAL A 18 15.52 -18.49 -14.26
C VAL A 18 16.23 -17.16 -14.46
N SER A 19 15.46 -16.07 -14.41
CA SER A 19 15.94 -14.70 -14.54
C SER A 19 15.32 -13.82 -13.47
N ASN A 20 16.07 -12.84 -12.97
CA ASN A 20 15.51 -11.80 -12.11
C ASN A 20 14.86 -10.74 -13.00
N ILE A 21 13.58 -10.43 -12.75
CA ILE A 21 12.82 -9.42 -13.48
C ILE A 21 12.76 -8.15 -12.63
N SER A 22 12.93 -6.98 -13.25
CA SER A 22 12.90 -5.67 -12.57
C SER A 22 12.04 -4.64 -13.30
N ILE A 23 11.32 -5.06 -14.33
CA ILE A 23 10.38 -4.29 -15.15
C ILE A 23 9.35 -5.26 -15.70
N ASP A 24 8.20 -4.77 -16.13
CA ASP A 24 7.17 -5.58 -16.78
C ASP A 24 7.79 -6.42 -17.91
N THR A 25 7.50 -7.72 -17.90
CA THR A 25 8.12 -8.66 -18.81
C THR A 25 7.09 -9.64 -19.32
N THR A 26 6.88 -9.64 -20.63
CA THR A 26 6.27 -10.75 -21.35
C THR A 26 7.37 -11.73 -21.75
N ASN A 27 7.38 -12.91 -21.15
CA ASN A 27 8.23 -14.02 -21.55
C ASN A 27 7.50 -14.83 -22.62
N VAL A 28 7.97 -14.79 -23.86
CA VAL A 28 7.45 -15.62 -24.95
C VAL A 28 8.42 -16.75 -25.22
N VAL A 29 7.94 -17.99 -25.19
CA VAL A 29 8.70 -19.19 -25.53
C VAL A 29 8.14 -19.78 -26.81
N THR A 30 9.01 -20.01 -27.78
CA THR A 30 8.68 -20.75 -29.01
C THR A 30 9.39 -22.09 -29.01
N ALA A 31 8.64 -23.19 -29.07
CA ALA A 31 9.16 -24.51 -29.37
C ALA A 31 9.10 -24.76 -30.88
N THR A 32 10.19 -25.27 -31.45
CA THR A 32 10.23 -25.71 -32.86
C THR A 32 10.74 -27.14 -32.93
N ALA A 33 10.04 -28.00 -33.67
CA ALA A 33 10.45 -29.38 -33.94
C ALA A 33 10.61 -29.60 -35.45
N ASN A 34 11.74 -30.18 -35.85
CA ASN A 34 11.97 -30.62 -37.22
C ASN A 34 11.48 -32.08 -37.37
N PRO A 35 10.50 -32.39 -38.22
CA PRO A 35 10.05 -33.76 -38.42
C PRO A 35 11.13 -34.60 -39.11
N VAL A 36 11.28 -35.84 -38.65
CA VAL A 36 12.13 -36.86 -39.28
C VAL A 36 11.33 -38.13 -39.55
N ASP A 37 11.77 -38.93 -40.52
CA ASP A 37 11.23 -40.27 -40.72
C ASP A 37 11.71 -41.24 -39.62
N ASN A 38 11.23 -42.49 -39.65
CA ASN A 38 11.58 -43.51 -38.66
C ASN A 38 13.06 -43.97 -38.72
N ALA A 39 13.82 -43.51 -39.71
CA ALA A 39 15.26 -43.72 -39.84
C ALA A 39 16.06 -42.46 -39.46
N GLY A 40 15.40 -41.38 -39.02
CA GLY A 40 16.03 -40.11 -38.66
C GLY A 40 16.37 -39.21 -39.85
N ASN A 41 15.87 -39.50 -41.06
CA ASN A 41 16.06 -38.63 -42.22
C ASN A 41 15.10 -37.45 -42.14
N ASP A 42 15.61 -36.27 -42.51
CA ASP A 42 14.85 -35.02 -42.57
C ASP A 42 13.61 -35.13 -43.46
N LEU A 43 12.47 -34.63 -42.97
CA LEU A 43 11.24 -34.48 -43.75
C LEU A 43 11.03 -33.00 -44.08
N PRO A 44 11.52 -32.52 -45.24
CA PRO A 44 11.55 -31.10 -45.54
C PRO A 44 10.15 -30.47 -45.59
N GLY A 45 10.02 -29.28 -44.98
CA GLY A 45 8.89 -28.37 -45.18
C GLY A 45 7.74 -28.42 -44.16
N ASN A 46 7.87 -29.15 -43.04
CA ASN A 46 6.79 -29.32 -42.05
C ASN A 46 7.25 -29.16 -40.59
N ASN A 47 8.09 -28.17 -40.28
CA ASN A 47 8.45 -27.91 -38.89
C ASN A 47 7.19 -27.62 -38.08
N ALA A 48 7.04 -28.32 -36.96
CA ALA A 48 6.01 -27.99 -35.99
C ALA A 48 6.52 -26.84 -35.12
N THR A 49 5.68 -25.84 -34.90
CA THR A 49 5.98 -24.72 -34.01
C THR A 49 4.84 -24.57 -33.02
N ASP A 50 5.19 -24.33 -31.76
CA ASP A 50 4.24 -23.98 -30.71
C ASP A 50 4.77 -22.77 -29.93
N THR A 51 3.89 -21.91 -29.46
CA THR A 51 4.24 -20.68 -28.74
C THR A 51 3.39 -20.55 -27.50
N ASP A 52 4.04 -20.24 -26.40
CA ASP A 52 3.38 -19.95 -25.12
C ASP A 52 4.01 -18.68 -24.52
N ASP A 53 3.19 -17.88 -23.86
CA ASP A 53 3.63 -16.65 -23.21
C ASP A 53 3.19 -16.57 -21.75
N ALA A 54 4.01 -15.88 -20.96
CA ALA A 54 3.74 -15.57 -19.57
C ALA A 54 4.08 -14.10 -19.30
N GLU A 55 3.24 -13.42 -18.53
CA GLU A 55 3.42 -12.01 -18.19
C GLU A 55 3.75 -11.84 -16.71
N VAL A 56 4.65 -10.91 -16.42
CA VAL A 56 4.93 -10.38 -15.09
C VAL A 56 4.72 -8.88 -15.16
N ASP A 57 3.76 -8.36 -14.41
CA ASP A 57 3.50 -6.92 -14.24
C ASP A 57 4.11 -6.46 -12.91
N LEU A 58 4.91 -5.39 -12.95
CA LEU A 58 5.59 -4.83 -11.79
C LEU A 58 4.88 -3.55 -11.35
N VAL A 59 4.02 -3.68 -10.33
CA VAL A 59 3.41 -2.52 -9.66
C VAL A 59 4.35 -1.86 -8.66
N SER A 60 4.21 -0.54 -8.51
CA SER A 60 4.89 0.29 -7.52
C SER A 60 3.88 0.95 -6.56
N PRO A 61 3.23 0.18 -5.68
CA PRO A 61 2.35 0.74 -4.66
C PRO A 61 3.13 1.65 -3.71
N ALA A 62 2.53 2.75 -3.30
CA ALA A 62 3.10 3.68 -2.33
C ALA A 62 1.99 4.52 -1.71
N LEU A 63 2.15 4.92 -0.45
CA LEU A 63 1.24 5.85 0.20
C LEU A 63 1.98 6.80 1.15
N THR A 64 1.37 7.96 1.38
CA THR A 64 1.83 8.95 2.37
C THR A 64 0.72 9.26 3.34
N LEU A 65 1.08 9.58 4.58
CA LEU A 65 0.19 10.06 5.62
C LEU A 65 0.51 11.53 5.94
N ALA A 66 -0.52 12.38 5.99
CA ALA A 66 -0.45 13.71 6.58
C ALA A 66 -1.31 13.75 7.85
N LYS A 67 -0.66 13.97 8.99
CA LYS A 67 -1.26 14.01 10.31
C LYS A 67 -1.37 15.45 10.76
N THR A 68 -2.56 15.87 11.16
CA THR A 68 -2.81 17.21 11.67
C THR A 68 -3.75 17.17 12.86
N VAL A 69 -3.97 18.31 13.52
CA VAL A 69 -4.86 18.43 14.66
C VAL A 69 -5.64 19.74 14.62
N TYR A 70 -6.89 19.74 15.06
CA TYR A 70 -7.69 20.96 15.25
C TYR A 70 -8.43 20.96 16.59
N GLU A 71 -8.78 22.15 17.08
CA GLU A 71 -9.60 22.33 18.29
C GLU A 71 -11.08 22.08 18.00
N GLY A 72 -11.70 21.24 18.82
CA GLY A 72 -13.08 20.81 18.71
C GLY A 72 -13.24 19.38 18.18
N GLN A 73 -14.50 18.97 18.09
CA GLN A 73 -14.95 17.67 17.63
C GLN A 73 -16.14 17.88 16.71
N ASN A 74 -16.03 17.41 15.48
CA ASN A 74 -17.09 17.53 14.47
C ASN A 74 -17.08 16.36 13.47
N SER A 75 -16.74 15.17 13.95
CA SER A 75 -16.67 13.94 13.16
C SER A 75 -15.71 14.09 11.96
N GLY A 76 -14.59 14.78 12.18
CA GLY A 76 -13.57 15.01 11.16
C GLY A 76 -13.93 16.03 10.08
N ALA A 77 -15.06 16.74 10.18
CA ALA A 77 -15.49 17.71 9.16
C ALA A 77 -14.53 18.90 8.99
N SER A 78 -13.69 19.18 9.99
CA SER A 78 -12.63 20.20 9.91
C SER A 78 -11.25 19.65 9.53
N CYS A 79 -11.16 18.39 9.08
CA CYS A 79 -9.93 17.88 8.52
C CYS A 79 -9.66 18.44 7.11
N PRO A 80 -8.39 18.71 6.74
CA PRO A 80 -7.20 18.66 7.59
C PRO A 80 -7.13 19.84 8.58
N GLY A 81 -6.46 19.62 9.71
CA GLY A 81 -6.19 20.65 10.72
C GLY A 81 -4.83 21.33 10.52
N SER A 82 -4.17 21.65 11.63
CA SER A 82 -2.82 22.24 11.69
C SER A 82 -1.78 21.24 12.22
N GLU A 83 -0.50 21.46 11.90
CA GLU A 83 0.62 20.69 12.47
C GLU A 83 0.80 20.90 13.98
N LEU A 84 0.44 22.09 14.47
CA LEU A 84 0.57 22.49 15.87
C LEU A 84 -0.66 23.29 16.28
N ILE A 85 -1.23 22.96 17.44
CA ILE A 85 -2.19 23.82 18.14
C ILE A 85 -1.77 24.03 19.60
N THR A 86 -2.07 25.21 20.13
CA THR A 86 -1.92 25.51 21.57
C THR A 86 -3.31 25.64 22.20
N VAL A 87 -3.65 24.76 23.14
CA VAL A 87 -4.97 24.71 23.78
C VAL A 87 -4.85 24.52 25.29
N ASN A 88 -5.93 24.80 26.03
CA ASN A 88 -5.94 24.54 27.47
C ASN A 88 -6.11 23.04 27.77
N VAL A 89 -5.65 22.62 28.95
CA VAL A 89 -5.94 21.27 29.44
C VAL A 89 -7.45 21.04 29.51
N GLY A 90 -7.91 19.89 29.03
CA GLY A 90 -9.33 19.55 28.96
C GLY A 90 -10.02 20.04 27.69
N THR A 91 -9.34 20.73 26.77
CA THR A 91 -9.92 21.11 25.47
C THR A 91 -10.16 19.88 24.61
N ALA A 92 -11.36 19.76 24.03
CA ALA A 92 -11.68 18.77 23.02
C ALA A 92 -10.90 19.05 21.74
N ILE A 93 -10.27 18.03 21.17
CA ILE A 93 -9.45 18.12 19.96
C ILE A 93 -9.75 16.94 19.04
N THR A 94 -9.37 17.08 17.78
CA THR A 94 -9.44 16.00 16.80
C THR A 94 -8.14 15.88 16.03
N TYR A 95 -7.55 14.69 16.03
CA TYR A 95 -6.46 14.34 15.12
C TYR A 95 -7.05 13.93 13.77
N CYS A 96 -6.46 14.43 12.70
CA CYS A 96 -6.80 14.13 11.32
C CYS A 96 -5.67 13.33 10.68
N PHE A 97 -6.04 12.36 9.85
CA PHE A 97 -5.13 11.49 9.12
C PHE A 97 -5.56 11.49 7.66
N VAL A 98 -4.83 12.19 6.81
CA VAL A 98 -5.09 12.21 5.37
C VAL A 98 -4.10 11.28 4.70
N VAL A 99 -4.60 10.16 4.18
CA VAL A 99 -3.83 9.21 3.40
C VAL A 99 -3.93 9.57 1.93
N THR A 100 -2.78 9.62 1.25
CA THR A 100 -2.70 9.81 -0.21
C THR A 100 -2.06 8.58 -0.82
N ASN A 101 -2.71 7.99 -1.81
CA ASN A 101 -2.08 6.97 -2.64
C ASN A 101 -1.13 7.65 -3.63
N THR A 102 0.18 7.44 -3.46
CA THR A 102 1.23 8.00 -4.32
C THR A 102 1.82 6.94 -5.26
N GLY A 103 1.31 5.71 -5.23
CA GLY A 103 1.70 4.63 -6.11
C GLY A 103 0.95 4.65 -7.44
N ASP A 104 1.17 3.60 -8.23
CA ASP A 104 0.57 3.39 -9.55
C ASP A 104 -0.62 2.42 -9.57
N THR A 105 -0.89 1.75 -8.46
CA THR A 105 -2.01 0.80 -8.29
C THR A 105 -3.02 1.28 -7.24
N TYR A 106 -4.20 0.65 -7.16
CA TYR A 106 -5.21 0.99 -6.15
C TYR A 106 -4.79 0.48 -4.77
N LEU A 107 -5.28 1.13 -3.71
CA LEU A 107 -5.05 0.71 -2.33
C LEU A 107 -6.39 0.52 -1.61
N ASP A 108 -6.56 -0.59 -0.91
CA ASP A 108 -7.69 -0.83 -0.01
C ASP A 108 -7.17 -1.19 1.40
N THR A 109 -8.09 -1.46 2.34
CA THR A 109 -7.78 -1.88 3.71
C THR A 109 -6.78 -0.92 4.38
N ILE A 110 -7.08 0.39 4.31
CA ILE A 110 -6.23 1.41 4.93
C ILE A 110 -6.34 1.31 6.45
N VAL A 111 -5.20 1.17 7.13
CA VAL A 111 -5.13 1.07 8.59
C VAL A 111 -4.20 2.16 9.12
N ILE A 112 -4.68 2.94 10.08
CA ILE A 112 -3.87 3.96 10.77
C ILE A 112 -3.35 3.38 12.09
N SER A 113 -2.04 3.47 12.30
CA SER A 113 -1.36 3.07 13.53
C SER A 113 -0.85 4.31 14.25
N ASP A 114 -1.35 4.57 15.46
CA ASP A 114 -0.90 5.68 16.30
C ASP A 114 -0.38 5.13 17.63
N THR A 115 0.92 4.80 17.65
CA THR A 115 1.57 4.25 18.84
C THR A 115 1.76 5.28 19.94
N THR A 116 1.80 6.56 19.61
CA THR A 116 2.02 7.64 20.58
C THR A 116 0.78 7.89 21.43
N LEU A 117 -0.41 7.82 20.84
CA LEU A 117 -1.67 7.79 21.60
C LEU A 117 -1.94 6.43 22.26
N GLY A 118 -1.30 5.36 21.78
CA GLY A 118 -1.49 4.01 22.30
C GLY A 118 -2.90 3.47 22.05
N ILE A 119 -3.55 3.94 20.99
CA ILE A 119 -4.91 3.54 20.61
C ILE A 119 -4.88 2.36 19.64
N PRO A 120 -5.86 1.44 19.69
CA PRO A 120 -6.00 0.43 18.67
C PRO A 120 -6.42 1.08 17.34
N PRO A 121 -6.03 0.52 16.17
CA PRO A 121 -6.43 1.08 14.87
C PRO A 121 -7.94 1.24 14.69
N ALA A 122 -8.74 0.35 15.30
CA ALA A 122 -10.20 0.41 15.26
C ALA A 122 -10.81 1.63 15.99
N ALA A 123 -10.03 2.38 16.76
CA ALA A 123 -10.48 3.64 17.37
C ALA A 123 -10.46 4.81 16.37
N VAL A 124 -9.67 4.71 15.30
CA VAL A 124 -9.63 5.70 14.23
C VAL A 124 -10.85 5.50 13.33
N VAL A 125 -11.55 6.59 13.03
CA VAL A 125 -12.81 6.58 12.28
C VAL A 125 -12.59 7.13 10.89
N GLU A 126 -13.16 6.45 9.89
CA GLU A 126 -13.19 6.93 8.51
C GLU A 126 -14.14 8.14 8.37
N ALA A 127 -13.66 9.23 7.77
CA ALA A 127 -14.49 10.39 7.47
C ALA A 127 -15.45 10.09 6.30
N ALA A 128 -16.60 10.78 6.28
CA ALA A 128 -17.56 10.63 5.19
C ALA A 128 -16.99 11.14 3.85
N GLY A 129 -17.32 10.44 2.76
CA GLY A 129 -16.99 10.87 1.39
C GLY A 129 -15.72 10.26 0.80
N ASN A 130 -15.03 9.39 1.54
CA ASN A 130 -13.97 8.57 0.95
C ASN A 130 -14.54 7.61 -0.09
N THR A 131 -13.70 7.21 -1.05
CA THR A 131 -14.04 6.22 -2.07
C THR A 131 -12.94 5.16 -2.08
N PHE A 132 -13.36 3.90 -2.01
CA PHE A 132 -12.47 2.73 -2.03
C PHE A 132 -12.83 1.78 -3.18
N PRO A 133 -11.85 1.05 -3.74
CA PRO A 133 -10.41 1.15 -3.48
C PRO A 133 -9.84 2.53 -3.86
N LEU A 134 -8.83 2.99 -3.13
CA LEU A 134 -8.22 4.30 -3.28
C LEU A 134 -7.35 4.32 -4.54
N ALA A 135 -7.85 4.96 -5.60
CA ALA A 135 -7.13 5.10 -6.86
C ALA A 135 -5.78 5.83 -6.69
N PRO A 136 -4.83 5.66 -7.62
CA PRO A 136 -3.63 6.49 -7.69
C PRO A 136 -3.95 7.99 -7.62
N ASN A 137 -3.21 8.73 -6.79
CA ASN A 137 -3.44 10.14 -6.43
C ASN A 137 -4.74 10.42 -5.66
N GLY A 138 -5.52 9.40 -5.34
CA GLY A 138 -6.69 9.51 -4.49
C GLY A 138 -6.30 9.80 -3.04
N THR A 139 -7.20 10.48 -2.31
CA THR A 139 -7.04 10.73 -0.88
C THR A 139 -8.19 10.15 -0.08
N ALA A 140 -7.90 9.69 1.12
CA ALA A 140 -8.87 9.25 2.11
C ALA A 140 -8.58 9.93 3.45
N THR A 141 -9.63 10.40 4.12
CA THR A 141 -9.52 11.09 5.41
C THR A 141 -10.05 10.21 6.53
N PHE A 142 -9.28 10.14 7.62
CA PHE A 142 -9.66 9.50 8.86
C PHE A 142 -9.44 10.47 10.02
N TYR A 143 -10.06 10.21 11.16
CA TYR A 143 -9.96 11.07 12.33
C TYR A 143 -10.04 10.30 13.65
N TYR A 144 -9.52 10.92 14.71
CA TYR A 144 -9.67 10.45 16.08
C TYR A 144 -9.96 11.64 17.01
N GLU A 145 -11.09 11.59 17.70
CA GLU A 145 -11.55 12.63 18.62
C GLU A 145 -11.11 12.31 20.05
N THR A 146 -10.51 13.29 20.74
CA THR A 146 -10.03 13.12 22.11
C THR A 146 -10.00 14.44 22.87
N THR A 147 -9.41 14.46 24.06
CA THR A 147 -9.22 15.64 24.90
C THR A 147 -7.74 15.85 25.18
N ALA A 148 -7.26 17.09 25.03
CA ALA A 148 -5.90 17.47 25.33
C ALA A 148 -5.64 17.41 26.85
N THR A 149 -4.79 16.47 27.29
CA THR A 149 -4.47 16.28 28.71
C THR A 149 -3.03 16.64 29.07
N ALA A 150 -2.15 16.69 28.07
CA ALA A 150 -0.74 17.07 28.17
C ALA A 150 -0.28 17.64 26.82
N SER A 151 0.86 18.35 26.83
CA SER A 151 1.57 18.60 25.57
C SER A 151 2.05 17.28 24.99
N LEU A 152 1.86 17.07 23.70
CA LEU A 152 2.14 15.81 23.03
C LEU A 152 2.55 16.05 21.58
N VAL A 153 3.75 15.56 21.22
CA VAL A 153 4.13 15.35 19.82
C VAL A 153 3.61 13.96 19.44
N ASN A 154 2.52 13.92 18.69
CA ASN A 154 1.81 12.71 18.35
C ASN A 154 2.29 12.14 17.00
N THR A 155 2.73 10.88 16.96
CA THR A 155 3.29 10.24 15.74
C THR A 155 2.38 9.09 15.28
N ALA A 156 2.07 9.03 13.99
CA ALA A 156 1.35 7.90 13.39
C ALA A 156 1.92 7.52 12.03
N ASP A 157 1.62 6.31 11.59
CA ASP A 157 1.86 5.79 10.25
C ASP A 157 0.58 5.12 9.71
N ALA A 158 0.57 4.82 8.42
CA ALA A 158 -0.54 4.18 7.74
C ALA A 158 -0.06 3.00 6.91
N THR A 159 -0.86 1.93 6.85
CA THR A 159 -0.68 0.82 5.92
C THR A 159 -1.82 0.74 4.92
N GLY A 160 -1.56 0.14 3.76
CA GLY A 160 -2.59 -0.14 2.76
C GLY A 160 -2.24 -1.38 1.92
N THR A 161 -3.26 -2.11 1.52
CA THR A 161 -3.14 -3.31 0.69
C THR A 161 -3.31 -2.94 -0.78
N PRO A 162 -2.31 -3.22 -1.65
CA PRO A 162 -2.44 -3.00 -3.08
C PRO A 162 -3.52 -3.88 -3.71
N THR A 163 -4.35 -3.29 -4.57
CA THR A 163 -5.47 -3.97 -5.23
C THR A 163 -5.59 -3.57 -6.71
N GLU A 164 -6.32 -4.36 -7.46
CA GLU A 164 -6.93 -3.95 -8.73
C GLU A 164 -8.04 -2.89 -8.52
N PRO A 165 -8.53 -2.24 -9.59
CA PRO A 165 -9.65 -1.29 -9.51
C PRO A 165 -10.95 -1.89 -8.95
N ASP A 166 -11.13 -3.21 -9.02
CA ASP A 166 -12.31 -3.91 -8.50
C ASP A 166 -12.16 -4.35 -7.02
N GLY A 167 -11.01 -4.04 -6.40
CA GLY A 167 -10.70 -4.38 -5.01
C GLY A 167 -10.09 -5.77 -4.82
N THR A 168 -9.79 -6.51 -5.90
CA THR A 168 -9.05 -7.76 -5.77
C THR A 168 -7.60 -7.49 -5.33
N PRO A 169 -7.10 -8.11 -4.24
CA PRO A 169 -5.74 -7.88 -3.78
C PRO A 169 -4.69 -8.37 -4.78
N LEU A 170 -3.63 -7.58 -4.94
CA LEU A 170 -2.44 -7.97 -5.69
C LEU A 170 -1.53 -8.86 -4.83
N ASP A 171 -0.79 -9.77 -5.46
CA ASP A 171 0.20 -10.63 -4.77
C ASP A 171 1.52 -9.87 -4.52
N VAL A 172 1.41 -8.76 -3.78
CA VAL A 172 2.52 -7.94 -3.31
C VAL A 172 2.31 -7.61 -1.83
N ASN A 173 3.38 -7.26 -1.13
CA ASN A 173 3.27 -6.87 0.27
C ASN A 173 2.46 -5.57 0.42
N ASP A 174 1.79 -5.44 1.57
CA ASP A 174 1.23 -4.17 2.01
C ASP A 174 2.30 -3.08 2.02
N VAL A 175 1.87 -1.86 1.74
CA VAL A 175 2.71 -0.67 1.79
C VAL A 175 2.49 0.09 3.08
N THR A 176 3.55 0.74 3.57
CA THR A 176 3.53 1.54 4.80
C THR A 176 4.04 2.93 4.50
N SER A 177 3.37 3.96 5.01
CA SER A 177 3.87 5.34 4.92
C SER A 177 5.11 5.55 5.79
N PRO A 178 5.93 6.56 5.47
CA PRO A 178 6.72 7.21 6.51
C PRO A 178 5.83 7.66 7.68
N PRO A 179 6.34 7.64 8.92
CA PRO A 179 5.60 8.19 10.05
C PRO A 179 5.50 9.72 9.92
N ASP A 180 4.38 10.27 10.39
CA ASP A 180 4.12 11.70 10.40
C ASP A 180 3.65 12.18 11.78
N THR A 181 3.88 13.46 12.09
CA THR A 181 3.69 14.01 13.43
C THR A 181 2.75 15.21 13.46
N ALA A 182 1.90 15.30 14.48
CA ALA A 182 1.16 16.52 14.82
C ALA A 182 1.31 16.83 16.31
N GLU A 183 1.33 18.09 16.69
CA GLU A 183 1.64 18.54 18.04
C GLU A 183 0.47 19.28 18.71
N VAL A 184 0.26 18.96 19.98
CA VAL A 184 -0.60 19.73 20.89
C VAL A 184 0.29 20.30 21.98
N GLU A 185 0.23 21.61 22.20
CA GLU A 185 0.93 22.28 23.29
C GLU A 185 -0.08 22.83 24.32
N LEU A 186 0.17 22.59 25.60
CA LEU A 186 -0.56 23.25 26.68
C LEU A 186 0.23 24.48 27.16
N PRO A 187 -0.43 25.63 27.38
CA PRO A 187 0.24 26.79 27.95
C PRO A 187 0.75 26.47 29.37
N PRO A 188 1.86 27.10 29.81
CA PRO A 188 2.39 26.90 31.14
C PRO A 188 1.32 27.26 32.19
N ILE A 189 1.23 26.44 33.24
CA ILE A 189 0.46 26.79 34.43
C ILE A 189 1.10 28.03 35.07
N MET A 190 0.57 29.23 34.76
CA MET A 190 0.89 30.42 35.53
C MET A 190 0.31 30.22 36.93
N GLY A 191 1.12 29.65 37.82
CA GLY A 191 0.84 29.67 39.24
C GLY A 191 0.74 31.13 39.68
N ALA A 192 -0.48 31.58 39.99
CA ALA A 192 -0.66 32.77 40.77
C ALA A 192 -0.04 32.50 42.15
N ILE A 193 1.20 32.92 42.36
CA ILE A 193 1.76 33.09 43.69
C ILE A 193 1.11 34.36 44.26
N GLY A 194 -0.17 34.24 44.62
CA GLY A 194 -0.79 35.16 45.56
C GLY A 194 -0.45 34.65 46.95
N ASP A 195 0.64 35.15 47.53
CA ASP A 195 0.73 35.15 48.99
C ASP A 195 -0.08 36.33 49.51
N TYR A 196 -0.84 36.05 50.57
CA TYR A 196 -1.91 36.85 51.12
C TYR A 196 -1.37 37.60 52.36
N VAL A 197 -1.27 38.93 52.23
CA VAL A 197 -0.98 39.97 53.26
C VAL A 197 0.40 39.95 53.92
#